data_AF-A0A1L9RXK8-F1
#
_entry.id   AF-A0A1L9RXK8-F1
#
_cell.length_a   1.000
_cell.length_b   1.000
_cell.length_c   1.000
_cell.angle_alpha   90.00
_cell.angle_beta   90.00
_cell.angle_gamma   90.00
#
_symmetry.space_group_name_H-M   'P 1'
#
loop_
_entity.id
_entity.type
_entity.pdbx_description
1 polymer ?
#
loop_
_entity_poly.entity_id
_entity_poly.type
_entity_poly.pdbx_seq_one_letter_code
_entity_poly.pdbx_strand_id
1 'polypeptide(L)'
;MVKPLTFKGDKPKKRKQHREAPYPDPSSLPPRTSKPSSAAAIARDETDEPPEDQSWVSADAPSDLAGPVVLVLPSDPPTCIASDANGKVFASELENLIEGDASTAEPHDVRQVWVATRVAGTESFSFKGHHGKYLGCDNYGIPSATAAAISHHESFLTIPSPDIPGTFSLQTGGGDKETFLCAREGKTSRAVEIRGDAATLSFETTIRIRMQARFKPRIKASKETKAKEKISQKELEGLVGRRLEESEVKRLRRARREGNFHEEVLDVRVKGKHDKFA
;
A
#
# COMPACT_ATOMS: atom_id res chain seq x y z
N MET A 1 -31.89 59.41 -7.73
CA MET A 1 -31.75 57.94 -7.62
C MET A 1 -30.34 57.62 -7.16
N VAL A 2 -30.22 56.97 -6.01
CA VAL A 2 -28.94 56.76 -5.29
C VAL A 2 -28.26 55.50 -5.85
N LYS A 3 -26.97 55.58 -6.20
CA LYS A 3 -26.16 54.45 -6.68
C LYS A 3 -25.78 53.54 -5.50
N PRO A 4 -25.92 52.21 -5.60
CA PRO A 4 -25.55 51.29 -4.53
C PRO A 4 -24.02 51.19 -4.35
N LEU A 5 -23.58 51.04 -3.09
CA LEU A 5 -22.20 50.97 -2.64
C LEU A 5 -21.65 49.53 -2.77
N THR A 6 -20.58 49.35 -3.53
CA THR A 6 -19.94 48.04 -3.75
C THR A 6 -18.75 47.84 -2.80
N PHE A 7 -18.70 46.71 -2.09
CA PHE A 7 -17.61 46.36 -1.17
C PHE A 7 -16.35 45.87 -1.90
N LYS A 8 -15.17 46.32 -1.43
CA LYS A 8 -13.86 45.85 -1.89
C LYS A 8 -13.65 44.40 -1.45
N GLY A 9 -13.85 43.46 -2.37
CA GLY A 9 -13.59 42.03 -2.16
C GLY A 9 -14.32 41.12 -3.14
N ASP A 10 -15.45 41.56 -3.70
CA ASP A 10 -16.19 40.76 -4.67
C ASP A 10 -15.61 40.86 -6.08
N LYS A 11 -15.02 39.76 -6.57
CA LYS A 11 -14.63 39.62 -7.97
C LYS A 11 -15.89 39.40 -8.84
N PRO A 12 -16.07 40.14 -9.95
CA PRO A 12 -17.25 40.02 -10.78
C PRO A 12 -17.32 38.66 -11.50
N LYS A 13 -18.46 37.96 -11.36
CA LYS A 13 -18.78 36.77 -12.17
C LYS A 13 -19.01 37.19 -13.63
N LYS A 14 -18.08 36.86 -14.53
CA LYS A 14 -18.27 37.01 -15.99
C LYS A 14 -19.42 36.10 -16.46
N ARG A 15 -20.53 36.69 -16.92
CA ARG A 15 -21.57 35.97 -17.68
C ARG A 15 -21.31 36.09 -19.19
N LYS A 16 -21.00 34.93 -19.76
CA LYS A 16 -21.30 34.35 -21.09
C LYS A 16 -21.45 35.27 -22.32
N GLN A 17 -20.66 34.99 -23.35
CA GLN A 17 -21.16 35.00 -24.73
C GLN A 17 -20.84 33.65 -25.40
N HIS A 18 -21.92 32.97 -25.74
CA HIS A 18 -22.00 31.86 -26.67
C HIS A 18 -21.92 32.50 -28.06
N ARG A 19 -20.88 32.19 -28.86
CA ARG A 19 -20.88 32.50 -30.30
C ARG A 19 -21.02 31.18 -31.05
N GLU A 20 -22.24 31.00 -31.57
CA GLU A 20 -22.63 30.29 -32.79
C GLU A 20 -21.79 29.09 -33.23
N ALA A 21 -22.39 27.90 -33.11
CA ALA A 21 -22.15 26.83 -34.07
C ALA A 21 -23.00 27.12 -35.33
N PRO A 22 -22.47 27.01 -36.55
CA PRO A 22 -23.30 26.88 -37.73
C PRO A 22 -23.75 25.42 -37.78
N TYR A 23 -24.86 25.16 -37.14
CA TYR A 23 -25.86 24.43 -37.89
C TYR A 23 -26.84 25.55 -38.30
N PRO A 24 -28.14 25.43 -38.34
CA PRO A 24 -28.91 24.22 -38.40
C PRO A 24 -30.07 24.40 -39.35
N ASP A 25 -30.43 23.30 -39.96
CA ASP A 25 -31.81 23.07 -40.29
C ASP A 25 -32.57 22.70 -39.00
N PRO A 26 -33.79 23.24 -38.78
CA PRO A 26 -34.74 22.53 -37.96
C PRO A 26 -36.10 22.40 -38.67
N SER A 27 -36.43 21.16 -39.03
CA SER A 27 -37.82 20.69 -39.06
C SER A 27 -37.98 19.51 -38.08
N SER A 28 -38.88 19.73 -37.10
CA SER A 28 -39.71 18.76 -36.36
C SER A 28 -39.10 17.55 -35.61
N LEU A 29 -39.07 17.64 -34.26
CA LEU A 29 -39.63 16.75 -33.18
C LEU A 29 -39.74 15.19 -33.39
N PRO A 30 -39.93 14.36 -32.33
CA PRO A 30 -39.19 14.01 -31.09
C PRO A 30 -39.11 12.43 -30.92
N PRO A 31 -39.20 11.75 -29.74
CA PRO A 31 -38.40 11.69 -28.49
C PRO A 31 -37.82 10.29 -28.09
N ARG A 32 -36.92 10.28 -27.06
CA ARG A 32 -36.61 9.24 -26.04
C ARG A 32 -36.11 7.83 -26.44
N THR A 33 -34.97 7.41 -25.88
CA THR A 33 -34.81 6.26 -24.94
C THR A 33 -33.34 6.05 -24.52
N SER A 34 -33.17 5.39 -23.37
CA SER A 34 -32.00 5.13 -22.54
C SER A 34 -30.98 4.10 -23.05
N LYS A 35 -29.67 4.31 -22.78
CA LYS A 35 -28.69 3.42 -22.06
C LYS A 35 -27.21 3.77 -22.41
N PRO A 36 -26.23 3.37 -21.56
CA PRO A 36 -24.99 4.13 -21.33
C PRO A 36 -23.84 3.71 -22.25
N SER A 37 -23.05 4.68 -22.70
CA SER A 37 -21.85 4.47 -23.52
C SER A 37 -20.58 4.52 -22.68
N SER A 38 -19.90 3.39 -22.68
CA SER A 38 -18.46 3.20 -22.60
C SER A 38 -17.63 4.29 -23.29
N ALA A 39 -16.60 4.78 -22.60
CA ALA A 39 -15.36 5.39 -23.14
C ALA A 39 -14.48 5.78 -21.93
N ALA A 40 -13.17 5.61 -21.89
CA ALA A 40 -12.22 5.03 -22.81
C ALA A 40 -10.95 4.75 -21.98
N ALA A 41 -10.31 3.63 -22.30
CA ALA A 41 -9.01 3.24 -21.76
C ALA A 41 -7.96 4.31 -22.10
N ILE A 42 -7.29 4.82 -21.07
CA ILE A 42 -6.01 5.51 -21.23
C ILE A 42 -4.95 4.39 -21.20
N ALA A 43 -4.52 3.97 -22.38
CA ALA A 43 -3.32 3.16 -22.55
C ALA A 43 -2.13 3.96 -22.00
N ARG A 44 -1.69 3.60 -20.79
CA ARG A 44 -0.37 3.96 -20.29
C ARG A 44 0.55 2.82 -20.63
N ASP A 45 1.65 3.18 -21.28
CA ASP A 45 2.79 2.35 -21.65
C ASP A 45 3.11 1.36 -20.51
N GLU A 46 2.93 0.06 -20.78
CA GLU A 46 3.31 -1.03 -19.88
C GLU A 46 4.83 -1.07 -19.82
N THR A 47 5.41 -0.30 -18.88
CA THR A 47 6.67 -0.71 -18.28
C THR A 47 6.43 -2.07 -17.64
N ASP A 48 7.22 -3.05 -18.08
CA ASP A 48 7.33 -4.45 -17.66
C ASP A 48 7.60 -4.60 -16.14
N GLU A 49 6.74 -4.03 -15.29
CA GLU A 49 6.65 -4.39 -13.89
C GLU A 49 6.03 -5.79 -13.83
N PRO A 50 6.70 -6.78 -13.20
CA PRO A 50 6.08 -8.07 -12.99
C PRO A 50 4.76 -7.86 -12.22
N PRO A 51 3.74 -8.70 -12.44
CA PRO A 51 2.43 -8.57 -11.80
C PRO A 51 2.64 -8.26 -10.32
N GLU A 52 2.03 -7.17 -9.86
CA GLU A 52 2.27 -6.66 -8.51
C GLU A 52 2.11 -7.82 -7.52
N ASP A 53 3.17 -8.13 -6.78
CA ASP A 53 3.16 -9.25 -5.82
C ASP A 53 2.20 -8.91 -4.68
N GLN A 54 0.98 -9.46 -4.77
CA GLN A 54 -0.12 -9.29 -3.83
C GLN A 54 -0.10 -10.34 -2.71
N SER A 55 0.95 -11.16 -2.62
CA SER A 55 1.08 -12.15 -1.55
C SER A 55 1.26 -11.51 -0.17
N TRP A 56 0.84 -12.23 0.87
CA TRP A 56 0.94 -11.81 2.27
C TRP A 56 1.93 -12.68 3.04
N VAL A 57 2.75 -12.04 3.87
CA VAL A 57 3.76 -12.69 4.72
C VAL A 57 3.67 -12.16 6.14
N SER A 58 4.15 -12.95 7.11
CA SER A 58 4.27 -12.49 8.49
C SER A 58 5.48 -11.55 8.62
N ALA A 59 5.33 -10.50 9.43
CA ALA A 59 6.46 -9.67 9.84
C ALA A 59 7.35 -10.45 10.81
N ASP A 60 8.68 -10.35 10.69
CA ASP A 60 9.61 -11.07 11.59
C ASP A 60 10.07 -10.15 12.72
N ALA A 61 10.26 -8.87 12.41
CA ALA A 61 10.66 -7.83 13.36
C ALA A 61 9.78 -6.58 13.22
N PRO A 62 9.70 -5.73 14.26
CA PRO A 62 8.98 -4.45 14.17
C PRO A 62 9.50 -3.56 13.02
N SER A 63 10.78 -3.65 12.69
CA SER A 63 11.40 -2.92 11.57
C SER A 63 10.89 -3.33 10.19
N ASP A 64 10.25 -4.49 10.06
CA ASP A 64 9.62 -4.92 8.81
C ASP A 64 8.28 -4.21 8.56
N LEU A 65 7.64 -3.67 9.59
CA LEU A 65 6.29 -3.11 9.50
C LEU A 65 6.26 -1.83 8.66
N ALA A 66 5.88 -1.98 7.39
CA ALA A 66 5.68 -0.87 6.47
C ALA A 66 4.63 -1.21 5.43
N GLY A 67 3.82 -0.21 5.06
CA GLY A 67 2.81 -0.37 4.01
C GLY A 67 1.57 -1.16 4.48
N PRO A 68 0.82 -1.80 3.57
CA PRO A 68 -0.39 -2.54 3.89
C PRO A 68 -0.13 -3.72 4.83
N VAL A 69 -0.88 -3.78 5.93
CA VAL A 69 -0.87 -4.80 6.97
C VAL A 69 -2.28 -5.22 7.38
N VAL A 70 -2.40 -6.44 7.93
CA VAL A 70 -3.58 -6.94 8.64
C VAL A 70 -3.17 -7.27 10.06
N LEU A 71 -3.96 -6.80 11.03
CA LEU A 71 -3.76 -7.02 12.46
C LEU A 71 -4.67 -8.17 12.91
N VAL A 72 -4.14 -9.38 12.93
CA VAL A 72 -4.87 -10.62 13.23
C VAL A 72 -4.92 -10.84 14.74
N LEU A 73 -6.13 -10.97 15.28
CA LEU A 73 -6.41 -11.11 16.69
C LEU A 73 -6.28 -12.58 17.14
N PRO A 74 -5.89 -12.81 18.40
CA PRO A 74 -5.82 -14.15 18.99
C PRO A 74 -7.22 -14.66 19.36
N SER A 75 -8.03 -15.03 18.37
CA SER A 75 -9.40 -15.52 18.53
C SER A 75 -9.68 -16.82 17.79
N ASP A 76 -10.74 -17.53 18.18
CA ASP A 76 -11.27 -18.71 17.50
C ASP A 76 -12.77 -18.54 17.20
N PRO A 77 -13.19 -18.38 15.92
CA PRO A 77 -12.38 -18.39 14.70
C PRO A 77 -11.43 -17.18 14.59
N PRO A 78 -10.37 -17.25 13.77
CA PRO A 78 -9.44 -16.14 13.59
C PRO A 78 -10.15 -14.88 13.07
N THR A 79 -9.95 -13.78 13.79
CA THR A 79 -10.47 -12.46 13.41
C THR A 79 -9.35 -11.45 13.24
N CYS A 80 -9.64 -10.28 12.70
CA CYS A 80 -8.70 -9.18 12.56
C CYS A 80 -9.36 -7.85 12.94
N ILE A 81 -8.52 -6.86 13.28
CA ILE A 81 -8.98 -5.50 13.52
C ILE A 81 -9.40 -4.88 12.20
N ALA A 82 -10.67 -4.51 12.08
CA ALA A 82 -11.22 -3.82 10.92
C ALA A 82 -11.89 -2.50 11.32
N SER A 83 -12.13 -1.62 10.35
CA SER A 83 -12.86 -0.38 10.59
C SER A 83 -13.93 -0.09 9.54
N ASP A 84 -15.03 0.52 9.98
CA ASP A 84 -16.07 1.03 9.08
C ASP A 84 -15.74 2.46 8.58
N ALA A 85 -16.55 2.96 7.65
CA ALA A 85 -16.37 4.31 7.11
C ALA A 85 -16.59 5.43 8.16
N ASN A 86 -17.27 5.13 9.26
CA ASN A 86 -17.52 6.06 10.36
C ASN A 86 -16.40 6.05 11.40
N GLY A 87 -15.41 5.16 11.27
CA GLY A 87 -14.32 4.99 12.22
C GLY A 87 -14.64 4.09 13.42
N LYS A 88 -15.73 3.32 13.39
CA LYS A 88 -15.95 2.24 14.37
C LYS A 88 -14.94 1.13 14.10
N VAL A 89 -14.28 0.67 15.15
CA VAL A 89 -13.37 -0.49 15.10
C VAL A 89 -14.12 -1.72 15.59
N PHE A 90 -13.91 -2.85 14.92
CA PHE A 90 -14.57 -4.12 15.25
C PHE A 90 -13.69 -5.29 14.81
N ALA A 91 -13.92 -6.46 15.39
CA ALA A 91 -13.28 -7.70 14.96
C ALA A 91 -14.03 -8.27 13.76
N SER A 92 -13.34 -8.38 12.63
CA SER A 92 -13.85 -9.04 11.42
C SER A 92 -13.29 -10.44 11.35
N GLU A 93 -14.15 -11.44 11.13
CA GLU A 93 -13.71 -12.81 10.83
C GLU A 93 -12.81 -12.84 9.59
N LEU A 94 -11.86 -13.77 9.54
CA LEU A 94 -10.95 -14.01 8.41
C LEU A 94 -11.38 -15.27 7.67
N GLU A 95 -11.76 -15.14 6.40
CA GLU A 95 -12.23 -16.27 5.59
C GLU A 95 -11.09 -16.90 4.75
N ASN A 96 -10.13 -16.09 4.30
CA ASN A 96 -9.01 -16.54 3.48
C ASN A 96 -7.88 -17.07 4.38
N LEU A 97 -8.03 -18.33 4.81
CA LEU A 97 -7.08 -19.07 5.63
C LEU A 97 -6.83 -20.45 5.02
N ILE A 98 -5.58 -20.92 5.07
CA ILE A 98 -5.25 -22.32 4.72
C ILE A 98 -5.43 -23.16 5.99
N GLU A 99 -6.35 -24.12 5.96
CA GLU A 99 -6.61 -25.05 7.08
C GLU A 99 -6.94 -24.35 8.42
N GLY A 100 -7.44 -23.11 8.39
CA GLY A 100 -7.73 -22.32 9.60
C GLY A 100 -6.49 -21.70 10.27
N ASP A 101 -5.31 -21.80 9.66
CA ASP A 101 -4.09 -21.24 10.23
C ASP A 101 -4.02 -19.72 10.03
N ALA A 102 -4.10 -18.97 11.14
CA ALA A 102 -3.93 -17.52 11.18
C ALA A 102 -2.58 -17.04 10.61
N SER A 103 -1.55 -17.89 10.56
CA SER A 103 -0.26 -17.58 9.95
C SER A 103 -0.33 -17.42 8.43
N THR A 104 -1.37 -17.96 7.79
CA THR A 104 -1.61 -17.88 6.34
C THR A 104 -2.67 -16.86 5.96
N ALA A 105 -3.24 -16.14 6.94
CA ALA A 105 -4.33 -15.21 6.74
C ALA A 105 -4.04 -14.15 5.67
N GLU A 106 -5.01 -13.97 4.78
CA GLU A 106 -5.07 -12.89 3.79
C GLU A 106 -6.36 -12.08 3.98
N PRO A 107 -6.34 -10.75 3.78
CA PRO A 107 -7.56 -9.95 3.85
C PRO A 107 -8.47 -10.26 2.66
N HIS A 108 -9.78 -10.26 2.92
CA HIS A 108 -10.82 -10.38 1.88
C HIS A 108 -11.68 -9.12 1.77
N ASP A 109 -11.61 -8.21 2.76
CA ASP A 109 -12.26 -6.91 2.73
C ASP A 109 -11.20 -5.80 2.91
N VAL A 110 -11.33 -4.71 2.15
CA VAL A 110 -10.49 -3.51 2.27
C VAL A 110 -10.52 -2.92 3.69
N ARG A 111 -11.62 -3.13 4.42
CA ARG A 111 -11.81 -2.66 5.80
C ARG A 111 -10.89 -3.33 6.81
N GLN A 112 -10.33 -4.50 6.47
CA GLN A 112 -9.39 -5.27 7.29
C GLN A 112 -7.94 -4.79 7.12
N VAL A 113 -7.68 -3.98 6.09
CA VAL A 113 -6.34 -3.54 5.71
C VAL A 113 -6.04 -2.18 6.34
N TRP A 114 -4.86 -2.10 6.94
CA TRP A 114 -4.27 -0.89 7.50
C TRP A 114 -2.96 -0.57 6.80
N VAL A 115 -2.60 0.71 6.67
CA VAL A 115 -1.28 1.12 6.22
C VAL A 115 -0.43 1.44 7.44
N ALA A 116 0.53 0.58 7.76
CA ALA A 116 1.51 0.77 8.81
C ALA A 116 2.58 1.77 8.36
N THR A 117 2.82 2.79 9.20
CA THR A 117 3.88 3.79 8.99
C THR A 117 4.54 4.10 10.32
N ARG A 118 5.87 4.00 10.38
CA ARG A 118 6.65 4.43 11.55
C ARG A 118 6.50 5.94 11.75
N VAL A 119 6.18 6.35 12.97
CA VAL A 119 6.03 7.76 13.34
C VAL A 119 7.42 8.39 13.46
N ALA A 120 7.66 9.45 12.69
CA ALA A 120 8.97 10.09 12.63
C ALA A 120 9.42 10.59 14.01
N GLY A 121 10.69 10.33 14.35
CA GLY A 121 11.26 10.70 15.66
C GLY A 121 10.92 9.74 16.80
N THR A 122 10.15 8.67 16.55
CA THR A 122 9.79 7.65 17.55
C THR A 122 9.99 6.23 17.02
N GLU A 123 9.84 5.24 17.89
CA GLU A 123 9.81 3.81 17.53
C GLU A 123 8.38 3.29 17.33
N SER A 124 7.39 4.17 17.50
CA SER A 124 5.98 3.82 17.41
C SER A 124 5.51 3.77 15.95
N PHE A 125 4.44 3.03 15.73
CA PHE A 125 3.75 2.88 14.44
C PHE A 125 2.37 3.51 14.50
N SER A 126 1.95 4.03 13.36
CA SER A 126 0.58 4.45 13.09
C SER A 126 -0.04 3.53 12.05
N PHE A 127 -1.33 3.28 12.18
CA PHE A 127 -2.08 2.40 11.28
C PHE A 127 -3.21 3.20 10.63
N LYS A 128 -3.12 3.45 9.33
CA LYS A 128 -4.13 4.21 8.58
C LYS A 128 -5.11 3.29 7.88
N GLY A 129 -6.40 3.42 8.17
CA GLY A 129 -7.45 2.63 7.52
C GLY A 129 -7.77 3.11 6.11
N HIS A 130 -8.56 2.31 5.39
CA HIS A 130 -9.01 2.58 4.01
C HIS A 130 -9.70 3.94 3.82
N HIS A 131 -10.43 4.42 4.84
CA HIS A 131 -11.14 5.71 4.85
C HIS A 131 -10.24 6.90 5.21
N GLY A 132 -8.93 6.67 5.32
CA GLY A 132 -7.93 7.72 5.49
C GLY A 132 -7.78 8.24 6.92
N LYS A 133 -8.38 7.56 7.90
CA LYS A 133 -8.23 7.86 9.33
C LYS A 133 -7.30 6.86 10.00
N TYR A 134 -6.77 7.23 11.16
CA TYR A 134 -5.83 6.42 11.90
C TYR A 134 -6.53 5.62 12.99
N LEU A 135 -6.16 4.35 13.15
CA LEU A 135 -6.46 3.57 14.35
C LEU A 135 -5.84 4.30 15.54
N GLY A 136 -6.63 4.52 16.57
CA GLY A 136 -6.18 5.04 17.84
C GLY A 136 -6.91 4.37 18.99
N CYS A 137 -6.39 4.56 20.18
CA CYS A 137 -7.00 4.08 21.42
C CYS A 137 -7.14 5.26 22.39
N ASP A 138 -8.35 5.48 22.89
CA ASP A 138 -8.60 6.55 23.87
C ASP A 138 -8.03 6.21 25.25
N ASN A 139 -8.22 7.12 26.22
CA ASN A 139 -7.78 6.92 27.60
C ASN A 139 -8.57 5.82 28.34
N TYR A 140 -9.72 5.40 27.80
CA TYR A 140 -10.61 4.40 28.39
C TYR A 140 -10.41 3.01 27.78
N GLY A 141 -9.40 2.83 26.91
CA GLY A 141 -9.11 1.57 26.25
C GLY A 141 -10.09 1.23 25.12
N ILE A 142 -10.73 2.22 24.51
CA ILE A 142 -11.68 2.03 23.41
C ILE A 142 -10.98 2.36 22.09
N PRO A 143 -10.78 1.36 21.20
CA PRO A 143 -10.23 1.59 19.88
C PRO A 143 -11.22 2.33 18.97
N SER A 144 -10.74 3.30 18.21
CA SER A 144 -11.52 3.98 17.16
C SER A 144 -10.62 4.42 16.02
N ALA A 145 -11.21 4.71 14.86
CA ALA A 145 -10.49 5.18 13.67
C ALA A 145 -11.13 6.45 13.09
N THR A 146 -11.19 7.51 13.90
CA THR A 146 -11.84 8.78 13.53
C THR A 146 -10.85 9.92 13.28
N ALA A 147 -9.64 9.82 13.83
CA ALA A 147 -8.61 10.85 13.76
C ALA A 147 -8.00 10.98 12.35
N ALA A 148 -7.87 12.22 11.87
CA ALA A 148 -7.25 12.53 10.57
C ALA A 148 -5.73 12.76 10.65
N ALA A 149 -5.19 12.84 11.87
CA ALA A 149 -3.80 13.10 12.15
C ALA A 149 -3.33 12.14 13.26
N ILE A 150 -2.02 11.91 13.31
CA ILE A 150 -1.41 11.03 14.30
C ILE A 150 -1.13 11.87 15.55
N SER A 151 -1.74 11.48 16.67
CA SER A 151 -1.36 11.92 18.00
C SER A 151 -0.78 10.75 18.79
N HIS A 152 -0.57 10.97 20.08
CA HIS A 152 -0.21 9.94 21.03
C HIS A 152 -1.22 8.77 21.03
N HIS A 153 -2.52 9.04 20.85
CA HIS A 153 -3.58 8.02 20.80
C HIS A 153 -3.50 7.09 19.59
N GLU A 154 -3.01 7.60 18.45
CA GLU A 154 -2.86 6.87 17.17
C GLU A 154 -1.46 6.26 16.99
N SER A 155 -0.63 6.34 18.03
CA SER A 155 0.73 5.81 18.05
C SER A 155 0.79 4.54 18.89
N PHE A 156 1.38 3.48 18.35
CA PHE A 156 1.52 2.19 19.03
C PHE A 156 2.96 1.71 19.02
N LEU A 157 3.51 1.36 20.18
CA LEU A 157 4.81 0.69 20.24
C LEU A 157 4.60 -0.81 19.97
N THR A 158 5.36 -1.38 19.05
CA THR A 158 5.25 -2.78 18.67
C THR A 158 6.33 -3.59 19.38
N ILE A 159 5.91 -4.46 20.31
CA ILE A 159 6.80 -5.32 21.09
C ILE A 159 6.72 -6.74 20.53
N PRO A 160 7.81 -7.34 20.05
CA PRO A 160 7.80 -8.71 19.56
C PRO A 160 7.54 -9.69 20.71
N SER A 161 6.68 -10.69 20.46
CA SER A 161 6.47 -11.78 21.41
C SER A 161 7.65 -12.77 21.32
N PRO A 162 8.22 -13.23 22.45
CA PRO A 162 9.30 -14.21 22.44
C PRO A 162 8.83 -15.62 22.07
N ASP A 163 7.55 -15.93 22.27
CA ASP A 163 7.04 -17.31 22.20
C ASP A 163 6.65 -17.72 20.77
N ILE A 164 6.03 -16.81 20.01
CA ILE A 164 5.44 -17.12 18.70
C ILE A 164 5.98 -16.16 17.64
N PRO A 165 6.76 -16.65 16.66
CA PRO A 165 7.26 -15.82 15.56
C PRO A 165 6.14 -15.13 14.77
N GLY A 166 6.37 -13.86 14.46
CA GLY A 166 5.45 -12.99 13.75
C GLY A 166 4.22 -12.54 14.54
N THR A 167 4.28 -12.66 15.86
CA THR A 167 3.30 -12.07 16.77
C THR A 167 3.92 -10.96 17.60
N PHE A 168 3.10 -9.98 17.94
CA PHE A 168 3.50 -8.73 18.58
C PHE A 168 2.43 -8.30 19.57
N SER A 169 2.85 -7.60 20.61
CA SER A 169 1.95 -6.83 21.46
C SER A 169 2.02 -5.36 21.06
N LEU A 170 0.86 -4.73 20.91
CA LEU A 170 0.75 -3.32 20.54
C LEU A 170 0.46 -2.48 21.77
N GLN A 171 1.48 -1.80 22.28
CA GLN A 171 1.35 -0.89 23.41
C GLN A 171 0.74 0.43 22.95
N THR A 172 -0.29 0.90 23.63
CA THR A 172 -1.00 2.15 23.29
C THR A 172 -0.23 3.38 23.75
N GLY A 173 -0.59 4.56 23.24
CA GLY A 173 0.01 5.80 23.71
C GLY A 173 1.48 5.96 23.32
N GLY A 174 1.89 5.45 22.16
CA GLY A 174 3.27 5.53 21.70
C GLY A 174 4.32 4.85 22.60
N GLY A 175 3.90 4.13 23.65
CA GLY A 175 4.78 3.55 24.65
C GLY A 175 4.77 4.26 26.01
N ASP A 176 4.16 5.46 26.15
CA ASP A 176 4.16 6.14 27.46
C ASP A 176 3.17 5.51 28.45
N LYS A 177 2.21 4.71 27.95
CA LYS A 177 1.25 3.97 28.76
C LYS A 177 1.61 2.50 28.78
N GLU A 178 1.59 1.88 29.96
CA GLU A 178 1.73 0.42 30.12
C GLU A 178 0.39 -0.29 29.85
N THR A 179 -0.23 0.00 28.71
CA THR A 179 -1.49 -0.63 28.30
C THR A 179 -1.37 -1.14 26.87
N PHE A 180 -1.98 -2.28 26.60
CA PHE A 180 -1.85 -3.02 25.34
C PHE A 180 -3.22 -3.21 24.69
N LEU A 181 -3.22 -3.25 23.35
CA LEU A 181 -4.36 -3.76 22.60
C LEU A 181 -4.58 -5.23 22.93
N CYS A 182 -5.84 -5.60 23.17
CA CYS A 182 -6.26 -6.97 23.40
C CYS A 182 -7.57 -7.30 22.69
N ALA A 183 -7.73 -8.59 22.40
CA ALA A 183 -8.96 -9.19 21.96
C ALA A 183 -9.56 -9.98 23.12
N ARG A 184 -10.78 -9.64 23.53
CA ARG A 184 -11.53 -10.37 24.55
C ARG A 184 -12.73 -11.04 23.92
N GLU A 185 -13.14 -12.18 24.45
CA GLU A 185 -14.43 -12.75 24.12
C GLU A 185 -15.55 -11.87 24.70
N GLY A 186 -16.45 -11.43 23.82
CA GLY A 186 -17.59 -10.63 24.19
C GLY A 186 -18.62 -11.43 24.99
N LYS A 187 -19.41 -10.72 25.80
CA LYS A 187 -20.43 -11.29 26.69
C LYS A 187 -21.60 -11.99 25.97
N THR A 188 -21.71 -11.81 24.65
CA THR A 188 -22.72 -12.43 23.79
C THR A 188 -22.00 -13.29 22.76
N SER A 189 -22.36 -14.56 22.68
CA SER A 189 -21.57 -15.64 22.06
C SER A 189 -20.94 -15.27 20.70
N ARG A 190 -19.63 -15.51 20.59
CA ARG A 190 -18.75 -15.37 19.40
C ARG A 190 -18.36 -13.96 18.95
N ALA A 191 -18.84 -12.88 19.57
CA ALA A 191 -18.36 -11.55 19.22
C ALA A 191 -17.03 -11.25 19.93
N VAL A 192 -15.94 -11.01 19.20
CA VAL A 192 -14.66 -10.58 19.79
C VAL A 192 -14.69 -9.07 20.02
N GLU A 193 -14.48 -8.65 21.26
CA GLU A 193 -14.39 -7.25 21.67
C GLU A 193 -12.91 -6.81 21.66
N ILE A 194 -12.62 -5.71 20.96
CA ILE A 194 -11.27 -5.15 20.90
C ILE A 194 -11.16 -4.03 21.94
N ARG A 195 -10.16 -4.13 22.79
CA ARG A 195 -9.88 -3.19 23.88
C ARG A 195 -8.40 -2.77 23.85
N GLY A 196 -8.07 -1.69 24.54
CA GLY A 196 -6.70 -1.16 24.65
C GLY A 196 -6.27 -0.83 26.09
N ASP A 197 -6.93 -1.42 27.08
CA ASP A 197 -6.70 -1.24 28.52
C ASP A 197 -6.10 -2.48 29.20
N ALA A 198 -5.55 -3.43 28.45
CA ALA A 198 -4.86 -4.58 29.06
C ALA A 198 -3.54 -4.12 29.69
N ALA A 199 -3.34 -4.39 30.98
CA ALA A 199 -2.13 -4.01 31.72
C ALA A 199 -1.01 -5.06 31.61
N THR A 200 -1.33 -6.30 31.23
CA THR A 200 -0.40 -7.43 31.23
C THR A 200 -0.32 -8.06 29.85
N LEU A 201 0.91 -8.40 29.45
CA LEU A 201 1.13 -9.23 28.26
C LEU A 201 0.57 -10.63 28.51
N SER A 202 -0.30 -11.08 27.61
CA SER A 202 -0.93 -12.39 27.67
C SER A 202 -1.26 -12.88 26.26
N PHE A 203 -1.89 -14.05 26.16
CA PHE A 203 -2.38 -14.55 24.89
C PHE A 203 -3.35 -13.56 24.21
N GLU A 204 -4.24 -12.91 24.97
CA GLU A 204 -5.23 -11.96 24.46
C GLU A 204 -4.61 -10.69 23.83
N THR A 205 -3.39 -10.33 24.24
CA THR A 205 -2.66 -9.15 23.71
C THR A 205 -1.70 -9.52 22.58
N THR A 206 -1.60 -10.80 22.23
CA THR A 206 -0.65 -11.31 21.23
C THR A 206 -1.30 -11.28 19.85
N ILE A 207 -1.00 -10.23 19.09
CA ILE A 207 -1.58 -9.96 17.76
C ILE A 207 -0.58 -10.41 16.69
N ARG A 208 -1.04 -11.17 15.69
CA ARG A 208 -0.22 -11.51 14.52
C ARG A 208 -0.32 -10.40 13.48
N ILE A 209 0.81 -9.94 12.94
CA ILE A 209 0.81 -8.90 11.91
C ILE A 209 1.24 -9.52 10.58
N ARG A 210 0.29 -9.55 9.63
CA ARG A 210 0.51 -9.94 8.24
C ARG A 210 0.76 -8.68 7.43
N MET A 211 1.69 -8.72 6.49
CA MET A 211 2.04 -7.59 5.62
C MET A 211 2.16 -8.05 4.18
N GLN A 212 1.90 -7.15 3.24
CA GLN A 212 2.08 -7.47 1.82
C GLN A 212 3.58 -7.68 1.52
N ALA A 213 3.93 -8.81 0.89
CA ALA A 213 5.31 -9.29 0.75
C ALA A 213 6.25 -8.28 0.09
N ARG A 214 5.74 -7.56 -0.93
CA ARG A 214 6.49 -6.51 -1.61
C ARG A 214 6.92 -5.37 -0.70
N PHE A 215 6.34 -5.21 0.48
CA PHE A 215 6.71 -4.15 1.43
C PHE A 215 7.77 -4.57 2.44
N LYS A 216 8.05 -5.86 2.59
CA LYS A 216 9.08 -6.36 3.50
C LYS A 216 10.45 -5.87 3.05
N PRO A 217 11.21 -5.12 3.88
CA PRO A 217 12.45 -4.45 3.47
C PRO A 217 13.46 -5.37 2.80
N ARG A 218 13.65 -6.59 3.32
CA ARG A 218 14.54 -7.60 2.71
C ARG A 218 14.08 -8.03 1.32
N ILE A 219 12.79 -8.21 1.11
CA ILE A 219 12.21 -8.61 -0.18
C ILE A 219 12.34 -7.44 -1.17
N LYS A 220 12.07 -6.20 -0.73
CA LYS A 220 12.30 -4.98 -1.52
C LYS A 220 13.75 -4.85 -1.97
N ALA A 221 14.69 -4.92 -1.03
CA ALA A 221 16.11 -4.78 -1.33
C ALA A 221 16.60 -5.89 -2.29
N SER A 222 16.17 -7.13 -2.07
CA SER A 222 16.52 -8.24 -2.98
C SER A 222 15.94 -8.03 -4.38
N LYS A 223 14.68 -7.59 -4.50
CA LYS A 223 14.04 -7.30 -5.78
C LYS A 223 14.67 -6.09 -6.48
N GLU A 224 15.02 -5.04 -5.74
CA GLU A 224 15.70 -3.85 -6.25
C GLU A 224 17.10 -4.18 -6.76
N THR A 225 17.88 -4.99 -6.04
CA THR A 225 19.19 -5.46 -6.51
C THR A 225 19.05 -6.31 -7.78
N LYS A 226 18.11 -7.26 -7.81
CA LYS A 226 17.82 -8.06 -9.01
C LYS A 226 17.31 -7.21 -10.18
N ALA A 227 16.57 -6.14 -9.92
CA ALA A 227 16.12 -5.21 -10.95
C ALA A 227 17.29 -4.37 -11.48
N LYS A 228 18.17 -3.86 -10.61
CA LYS A 228 19.42 -3.18 -11.00
C LYS A 228 20.38 -4.10 -11.77
N GLU A 229 20.32 -5.40 -11.53
CA GLU A 229 21.07 -6.40 -12.31
C GLU A 229 20.46 -6.65 -13.70
N LYS A 230 19.14 -6.52 -13.85
CA LYS A 230 18.43 -6.64 -15.13
C LYS A 230 18.56 -5.35 -15.94
N ILE A 231 19.64 -5.24 -16.70
CA ILE A 231 19.77 -4.19 -17.71
C ILE A 231 18.85 -4.50 -18.92
N SER A 232 18.17 -3.49 -19.45
CA SER A 232 17.32 -3.61 -20.64
C SER A 232 18.17 -3.78 -21.91
N GLN A 233 17.58 -4.39 -22.96
CA GLN A 233 18.26 -4.53 -24.26
C GLN A 233 18.65 -3.16 -24.83
N LYS A 234 17.78 -2.16 -24.69
CA LYS A 234 18.01 -0.78 -25.16
C LYS A 234 19.19 -0.12 -24.45
N GLU A 235 19.38 -0.39 -23.15
CA GLU A 235 20.55 0.10 -22.40
C GLU A 235 21.84 -0.61 -22.84
N LEU A 236 21.80 -1.92 -23.13
CA LEU A 236 22.95 -2.63 -23.72
C LEU A 236 23.33 -2.03 -25.08
N GLU A 237 22.35 -1.80 -25.94
CA GLU A 237 22.55 -1.19 -27.25
C GLU A 237 23.11 0.24 -27.14
N GLY A 238 22.66 1.03 -26.15
CA GLY A 238 23.19 2.35 -25.86
C GLY A 238 24.64 2.33 -25.38
N LEU A 239 25.02 1.36 -24.54
CA LEU A 239 26.40 1.19 -24.04
C LEU A 239 27.36 0.72 -25.13
N VAL A 240 26.90 -0.16 -26.02
CA VAL A 240 27.70 -0.64 -27.16
C VAL A 240 27.69 0.38 -28.31
N GLY A 241 26.63 1.18 -28.44
CA GLY A 241 26.46 2.18 -29.50
C GLY A 241 25.98 1.62 -30.84
N ARG A 242 25.41 0.40 -30.84
CA ARG A 242 24.79 -0.24 -32.02
C ARG A 242 23.63 -1.14 -31.59
N ARG A 243 22.75 -1.49 -32.54
CA ARG A 243 21.79 -2.57 -32.31
C ARG A 243 22.53 -3.89 -32.09
N LEU A 244 22.05 -4.65 -31.12
CA LEU A 244 22.65 -5.92 -30.70
C LEU A 244 21.75 -7.07 -31.14
N GLU A 245 22.37 -8.14 -31.59
CA GLU A 245 21.67 -9.39 -31.86
C GLU A 245 21.32 -10.12 -30.56
N GLU A 246 20.30 -10.98 -30.58
CA GLU A 246 19.80 -11.66 -29.38
C GLU A 246 20.88 -12.52 -28.68
N SER A 247 21.84 -13.05 -29.46
CA SER A 247 23.00 -13.80 -28.96
C SER A 247 24.00 -12.92 -28.22
N GLU A 248 24.25 -11.70 -28.70
CA GLU A 248 25.12 -10.71 -28.07
C GLU A 248 24.48 -10.16 -26.78
N VAL A 249 23.16 -9.92 -26.80
CA VAL A 249 22.39 -9.53 -25.60
C VAL A 249 22.48 -10.60 -24.51
N LYS A 250 22.33 -11.89 -24.88
CA LYS A 250 22.49 -13.01 -23.93
C LYS A 250 23.92 -13.09 -23.38
N ARG A 251 24.94 -12.88 -24.21
CA ARG A 251 26.35 -12.87 -23.80
C ARG A 251 26.65 -11.74 -22.81
N LEU A 252 26.18 -10.51 -23.08
CA LEU A 252 26.39 -9.36 -22.20
C LEU A 252 25.63 -9.50 -20.87
N ARG A 253 24.41 -10.07 -20.88
CA ARG A 253 23.67 -10.40 -19.66
C ARG A 253 24.40 -11.47 -18.82
N ARG A 254 25.02 -12.46 -19.46
CA ARG A 254 25.84 -13.48 -18.80
C ARG A 254 27.12 -12.88 -18.21
N ALA A 255 27.84 -12.08 -18.99
CA ALA A 255 29.07 -11.40 -18.56
C ALA A 255 28.85 -10.49 -17.33
N ARG A 256 27.67 -9.86 -17.22
CA ARG A 256 27.28 -9.08 -16.04
C ARG A 256 27.06 -9.94 -14.78
N ARG A 257 26.54 -11.15 -14.95
CA ARG A 257 26.39 -12.11 -13.83
C ARG A 257 27.73 -12.69 -13.39
N GLU A 258 28.66 -12.84 -14.33
CA GLU A 258 30.01 -13.39 -14.09
C GLU A 258 31.05 -12.32 -13.71
N GLY A 259 30.67 -11.03 -13.67
CA GLY A 259 31.54 -9.92 -13.28
C GLY A 259 32.46 -9.36 -14.37
N ASN A 260 32.41 -9.92 -15.59
CA ASN A 260 33.26 -9.54 -16.72
C ASN A 260 32.57 -8.64 -17.77
N PHE A 261 31.65 -7.77 -17.33
CA PHE A 261 30.79 -7.01 -18.22
C PHE A 261 31.55 -6.01 -19.11
N HIS A 262 32.51 -5.28 -18.55
CA HIS A 262 33.20 -4.20 -19.26
C HIS A 262 34.11 -4.72 -20.38
N GLU A 263 34.80 -5.84 -20.17
CA GLU A 263 35.62 -6.51 -21.19
C GLU A 263 34.74 -6.98 -22.35
N GLU A 264 33.61 -7.64 -22.05
CA GLU A 264 32.70 -8.14 -23.09
C GLU A 264 31.99 -7.03 -23.86
N VAL A 265 31.69 -5.90 -23.22
CA VAL A 265 31.20 -4.71 -23.92
C VAL A 265 32.24 -4.19 -24.92
N LEU A 266 33.52 -4.17 -24.55
CA LEU A 266 34.60 -3.74 -25.46
C LEU A 266 34.76 -4.71 -26.63
N ASP A 267 34.76 -6.02 -26.37
CA ASP A 267 34.83 -7.06 -27.41
C ASP A 267 33.70 -6.95 -28.43
N VAL A 268 32.47 -6.74 -27.96
CA VAL A 268 31.29 -6.57 -28.82
C VAL A 268 31.35 -5.24 -29.58
N ARG A 269 31.93 -4.18 -29.02
CA ARG A 269 32.15 -2.90 -29.72
C ARG A 269 33.20 -3.01 -30.81
N VAL A 270 34.29 -3.73 -30.56
CA VAL A 270 35.39 -3.93 -31.52
C VAL A 270 34.94 -4.80 -32.69
N LYS A 271 34.28 -5.94 -32.42
CA LYS A 271 33.77 -6.84 -33.47
C LYS A 271 32.76 -6.17 -34.42
N GLY A 272 32.05 -5.14 -33.97
CA GLY A 272 31.12 -4.37 -34.78
C GLY A 272 31.78 -3.33 -35.70
N LYS A 273 33.04 -2.98 -35.46
CA LYS A 273 33.81 -2.08 -36.33
C LYS A 273 34.49 -2.90 -37.40
N HIS A 274 33.81 -3.09 -38.53
CA HIS A 274 34.50 -3.53 -39.73
C HIS A 274 35.31 -2.34 -40.26
N ASP A 275 36.64 -2.48 -40.29
CA ASP A 275 37.50 -1.52 -40.97
C ASP A 275 37.11 -1.50 -42.45
N LYS A 276 36.90 -0.31 -42.99
CA LYS A 276 36.44 -0.10 -44.37
C LYS A 276 37.60 0.22 -45.32
N PHE A 277 38.83 0.22 -44.81
CA PHE A 277 40.04 0.60 -45.54
C PHE A 277 41.16 -0.46 -45.51
N ALA A 278 40.82 -1.72 -45.24
CA ALA A 278 41.72 -2.87 -45.39
C ALA A 278 41.40 -3.65 -46.67
#